data_AF-A0A443NLK4-F1
#
_entry.id   AF-A0A443NLK4-F1
#
_cell.length_a   1.000
_cell.length_b   1.000
_cell.length_c   1.000
_cell.angle_alpha   90.00
_cell.angle_beta   90.00
_cell.angle_gamma   90.00
#
_symmetry.space_group_name_H-M   'P 1'
#
loop_
_entity.id
_entity.type
_entity.pdbx_description
1 polymer ?
#
loop_
_entity_poly.entity_id
_entity_poly.type
_entity_poly.pdbx_seq_one_letter_code
_entity_poly.pdbx_strand_id
1 'polypeptide(L)'
;MKNKSKGHRWISFAEKKETRKRRGHRYRSSAKGNMSQSSSSSASACTLPGCIFCDSYLVPFTFGPNGQLIWPNSSNLCTLIDQFVKTHVAPTFPSWNDVPDALKDQVWQIVSNMYTVSASHKQWVLRKANATWKNWKSSLRRNVYDKYLTDAERRAHVPPYVRQEDWEIFVDMCSTPEVQASREMGRTAKSALRSPHTSGRKGQAGVAEESRQQNLDEEVSCTYIWIATHTRKGGLVSSQQLDAINRIYVADNFVAQRELKNDVVAMVFGCDSQGHVCDMGVPKIATHHFAPNRRALPEEEQASDTDFQNQVTQLRATINGLRRELEELKQSLSQGGT
;
A
#
# COMPACT_ATOMS: atom_id res chain seq x y z
N MET A 1 18.39 -1.32 -44.68
CA MET A 1 17.19 -1.81 -43.95
C MET A 1 17.55 -3.10 -43.23
N LYS A 2 17.71 -3.07 -41.90
CA LYS A 2 17.83 -4.29 -41.06
C LYS A 2 17.12 -4.03 -39.74
N ASN A 3 15.93 -4.59 -39.58
CA ASN A 3 15.20 -4.66 -38.31
C ASN A 3 16.00 -5.56 -37.35
N LYS A 4 16.59 -4.98 -36.30
CA LYS A 4 17.15 -5.74 -35.19
C LYS A 4 16.09 -5.92 -34.11
N SER A 5 15.71 -7.19 -33.92
CA SER A 5 14.95 -7.74 -32.80
C SER A 5 15.23 -7.02 -31.47
N LYS A 6 14.19 -6.38 -30.91
CA LYS A 6 14.16 -5.81 -29.55
C LYS A 6 13.60 -6.80 -28.51
N GLY A 7 13.51 -8.09 -28.82
CA GLY A 7 12.92 -9.11 -27.93
C GLY A 7 13.86 -9.67 -26.86
N HIS A 8 15.17 -9.44 -26.94
CA HIS A 8 16.15 -10.18 -26.12
C HIS A 8 16.55 -9.50 -24.79
N ARG A 9 16.08 -8.29 -24.49
CA ARG A 9 16.53 -7.57 -23.28
C ARG A 9 15.87 -8.02 -21.98
N TRP A 10 14.66 -8.59 -22.07
CA TRP A 10 13.82 -8.94 -20.92
C TRP A 10 14.12 -10.30 -20.29
N ILE A 11 14.78 -11.21 -21.03
CA ILE A 11 15.22 -12.53 -20.53
C ILE A 11 16.36 -12.38 -19.48
N SER A 12 17.10 -11.26 -19.52
CA SER A 12 18.32 -11.06 -18.72
C SER A 12 18.09 -10.68 -17.25
N PHE A 13 16.84 -10.49 -16.81
CA PHE A 13 16.53 -10.17 -15.41
C PHE A 13 16.63 -11.38 -14.48
N ALA A 14 16.38 -12.60 -14.99
CA ALA A 14 16.55 -13.84 -14.25
C ALA A 14 18.05 -14.12 -13.96
N GLU A 15 18.92 -13.89 -14.94
CA GLU A 15 20.38 -14.06 -14.78
C GLU A 15 21.03 -13.00 -13.88
N LYS A 16 20.57 -11.74 -13.93
CA LYS A 16 21.14 -10.65 -13.10
C LYS A 16 20.88 -10.81 -11.59
N LYS A 17 19.88 -11.60 -11.18
CA LYS A 17 19.65 -11.90 -9.75
C LYS A 17 20.59 -12.98 -9.20
N GLU A 18 21.20 -13.80 -10.07
CA GLU A 18 22.14 -14.86 -9.67
C GLU A 18 23.54 -14.29 -9.34
N THR A 19 23.94 -13.19 -9.98
CA THR A 19 25.30 -12.62 -9.82
C THR A 19 25.49 -11.82 -8.52
N ARG A 20 24.41 -11.36 -7.87
CA ARG A 20 24.49 -10.65 -6.58
C ARG A 20 24.72 -11.60 -5.38
N LYS A 21 24.62 -12.93 -5.59
CA LYS A 21 24.85 -13.97 -4.56
C LYS A 21 26.32 -14.33 -4.34
N ARG A 22 27.26 -13.92 -5.20
CA ARG A 22 28.67 -14.34 -5.11
C ARG A 22 29.57 -13.45 -4.23
N ARG A 23 29.04 -12.42 -3.56
CA ARG A 23 29.84 -11.54 -2.67
C ARG A 23 29.18 -11.33 -1.31
N GLY A 24 29.65 -12.08 -0.31
CA GLY A 24 29.54 -11.82 1.13
C GLY A 24 28.22 -12.24 1.81
N HIS A 25 28.19 -12.84 2.98
CA HIS A 25 29.24 -13.27 3.90
C HIS A 25 28.69 -14.36 4.83
N ARG A 26 29.61 -15.22 5.26
CA ARG A 26 29.45 -16.46 6.02
C ARG A 26 29.54 -16.14 7.52
N TYR A 27 28.59 -16.58 8.35
CA TYR A 27 28.75 -16.85 9.80
C TYR A 27 27.62 -17.81 10.21
N ARG A 28 27.86 -19.12 10.30
CA ARG A 28 28.47 -19.92 11.39
C ARG A 28 27.56 -20.03 12.62
N SER A 29 26.82 -21.14 12.64
CA SER A 29 26.16 -21.72 13.80
C SER A 29 27.19 -22.15 14.85
N SER A 30 26.98 -21.83 16.13
CA SER A 30 27.39 -22.70 17.25
C SER A 30 26.72 -22.30 18.57
N ALA A 31 26.17 -23.34 19.21
CA ALA A 31 26.19 -23.68 20.63
C ALA A 31 25.63 -22.77 21.75
N LYS A 32 24.77 -23.44 22.53
CA LYS A 32 24.30 -23.24 23.90
C LYS A 32 25.33 -22.64 24.87
N GLY A 33 24.86 -21.78 25.78
CA GLY A 33 25.57 -21.30 26.97
C GLY A 33 24.61 -20.55 27.91
N ASN A 34 24.79 -20.75 29.21
CA ASN A 34 23.80 -20.60 30.30
C ASN A 34 23.39 -19.17 30.71
N MET A 35 22.22 -19.14 31.34
CA MET A 35 21.70 -18.10 32.24
C MET A 35 22.71 -17.73 33.35
N SER A 36 22.86 -16.43 33.61
CA SER A 36 23.22 -15.85 34.91
C SER A 36 22.75 -14.40 34.96
N GLN A 37 22.02 -14.06 36.03
CA GLN A 37 21.45 -12.74 36.31
C GLN A 37 22.48 -11.78 36.92
N SER A 38 22.34 -10.48 36.62
CA SER A 38 22.48 -9.31 37.51
C SER A 38 22.62 -8.05 36.62
N SER A 39 21.59 -7.20 36.45
CA SER A 39 20.97 -6.23 37.37
C SER A 39 21.74 -4.92 37.53
N SER A 40 21.26 -3.89 36.84
CA SER A 40 21.18 -2.47 37.27
C SER A 40 20.14 -1.77 36.37
N SER A 41 18.86 -1.74 36.75
CA SER A 41 18.15 -0.63 37.44
C SER A 41 18.38 0.74 36.75
N SER A 42 17.35 1.43 36.23
CA SER A 42 16.21 1.89 37.02
C SER A 42 14.96 2.29 36.19
N ALA A 43 13.80 1.76 36.64
CA ALA A 43 12.47 2.38 36.83
C ALA A 43 11.71 2.96 35.60
N SER A 44 10.61 2.35 35.13
CA SER A 44 9.21 2.37 35.69
C SER A 44 8.65 3.80 35.79
N ALA A 45 7.45 4.17 35.33
CA ALA A 45 6.26 3.49 34.79
C ALA A 45 5.62 4.45 33.74
N CYS A 46 4.57 4.08 33.01
CA CYS A 46 3.22 4.46 33.43
C CYS A 46 2.17 3.50 32.89
N THR A 47 1.53 2.83 33.83
CA THR A 47 0.22 2.17 33.78
C THR A 47 -0.86 3.25 33.61
N LEU A 48 -1.82 3.04 32.71
CA LEU A 48 -3.06 3.85 32.66
C LEU A 48 -3.75 3.77 34.04
N PRO A 49 -4.16 4.87 34.69
CA PRO A 49 -5.31 5.67 34.25
C PRO A 49 -5.22 7.20 34.52
N GLY A 50 -5.78 8.01 33.64
CA GLY A 50 -5.82 9.48 33.73
C GLY A 50 -4.89 10.12 32.72
N CYS A 51 -5.47 10.60 31.61
CA CYS A 51 -4.75 11.29 30.55
C CYS A 51 -4.02 12.52 31.10
N ILE A 52 -2.68 12.47 31.11
CA ILE A 52 -1.85 13.68 31.10
C ILE A 52 -1.24 13.74 29.71
N PHE A 53 -1.84 14.62 28.90
CA PHE A 53 -1.27 15.10 27.65
C PHE A 53 0.13 15.65 27.94
N CYS A 54 1.15 15.12 27.24
CA CYS A 54 2.47 15.73 27.23
C CYS A 54 2.70 16.26 25.81
N ASP A 55 2.55 17.57 25.69
CA ASP A 55 2.63 18.35 24.44
C ASP A 55 4.09 18.66 24.07
N SER A 56 4.93 17.62 24.04
CA SER A 56 6.34 17.79 23.71
C SER A 56 6.81 16.66 22.82
N TYR A 57 7.02 17.01 21.55
CA TYR A 57 7.61 16.22 20.45
C TYR A 57 6.64 15.30 19.67
N LEU A 58 5.70 15.90 18.93
CA LEU A 58 5.05 15.20 17.81
C LEU A 58 6.11 14.69 16.84
N VAL A 59 6.05 13.40 16.52
CA VAL A 59 7.02 12.78 15.61
C VAL A 59 6.66 13.18 14.17
N PRO A 60 7.57 13.83 13.41
CA PRO A 60 7.30 14.21 12.02
C PRO A 60 7.15 12.98 11.13
N PHE A 61 6.21 13.07 10.19
CA PHE A 61 5.77 11.97 9.35
C PHE A 61 5.79 12.37 7.87
N THR A 62 6.34 11.53 6.98
CA THR A 62 6.36 11.78 5.54
C THR A 62 5.58 10.72 4.77
N PHE A 63 4.59 11.17 3.99
CA PHE A 63 3.95 10.37 2.96
C PHE A 63 4.76 10.49 1.67
N GLY A 64 5.01 9.37 1.01
CA GLY A 64 5.53 9.36 -0.34
C GLY A 64 4.48 9.79 -1.36
N PRO A 65 4.89 10.04 -2.62
CA PRO A 65 4.02 10.54 -3.70
C PRO A 65 2.74 9.71 -3.91
N ASN A 66 2.77 8.44 -3.51
CA ASN A 66 1.69 7.47 -3.69
C ASN A 66 0.84 7.25 -2.43
N GLY A 67 0.96 8.12 -1.41
CA GLY A 67 0.26 7.95 -0.12
C GLY A 67 0.79 6.81 0.76
N GLN A 68 2.01 6.33 0.47
CA GLN A 68 2.70 5.31 1.27
C GLN A 68 3.53 5.98 2.37
N LEU A 69 3.64 5.32 3.52
CA LEU A 69 4.45 5.80 4.64
C LEU A 69 5.96 5.64 4.32
N ILE A 70 6.75 6.72 4.34
CA ILE A 70 8.22 6.67 4.17
C ILE A 70 8.90 6.53 5.56
N TRP A 71 9.93 5.67 5.64
CA TRP A 71 10.60 5.17 6.87
C TRP A 71 11.42 6.26 7.61
N PRO A 72 11.47 6.33 8.97
CA PRO A 72 11.63 5.20 9.92
C PRO A 72 10.53 4.94 10.99
N ASN A 73 9.48 5.77 11.10
CA ASN A 73 8.48 5.67 12.19
C ASN A 73 7.13 5.03 11.79
N SER A 74 7.02 4.53 10.56
CA SER A 74 5.78 3.98 9.99
C SER A 74 5.30 2.70 10.68
N SER A 75 6.21 1.89 11.20
CA SER A 75 5.89 0.68 11.98
C SER A 75 5.24 1.00 13.32
N ASN A 76 5.67 2.09 13.97
CA ASN A 76 5.16 2.51 15.27
C ASN A 76 3.73 3.04 15.12
N LEU A 77 3.47 3.85 14.09
CA LEU A 77 2.12 4.32 13.76
C LEU A 77 1.18 3.15 13.47
N CYS A 78 1.59 2.20 12.63
CA CYS A 78 0.78 1.02 12.34
C CYS A 78 0.50 0.19 13.61
N THR A 79 1.51 0.01 14.45
CA THR A 79 1.37 -0.72 15.72
C THR A 79 0.42 -0.01 16.68
N LEU A 80 0.49 1.33 16.76
CA LEU A 80 -0.41 2.13 17.58
C LEU A 80 -1.86 1.98 17.13
N ILE A 81 -2.12 2.13 15.82
CA ILE A 81 -3.45 1.91 15.25
C ILE A 81 -3.92 0.49 15.55
N ASP A 82 -3.05 -0.50 15.36
CA ASP A 82 -3.35 -1.90 15.64
C ASP A 82 -3.72 -2.16 17.09
N GLN A 83 -2.97 -1.61 18.04
CA GLN A 83 -3.24 -1.77 19.47
C GLN A 83 -4.55 -1.08 19.86
N PHE A 84 -4.75 0.16 19.41
CA PHE A 84 -5.96 0.91 19.75
C PHE A 84 -7.21 0.22 19.21
N VAL A 85 -7.21 -0.17 17.93
CA VAL A 85 -8.36 -0.83 17.29
C VAL A 85 -8.71 -2.14 18.00
N LYS A 86 -7.71 -2.96 18.35
CA LYS A 86 -7.95 -4.26 19.02
C LYS A 86 -8.44 -4.11 20.46
N THR A 87 -8.14 -2.99 21.11
CA THR A 87 -8.47 -2.75 22.52
C THR A 87 -9.83 -2.06 22.66
N HIS A 88 -10.18 -1.15 21.76
CA HIS A 88 -11.33 -0.26 21.91
C HIS A 88 -12.46 -0.50 20.92
N VAL A 89 -12.21 -1.19 19.80
CA VAL A 89 -13.25 -1.47 18.80
C VAL A 89 -13.70 -2.93 18.92
N ALA A 90 -14.90 -3.13 19.46
CA ALA A 90 -15.46 -4.45 19.67
C ALA A 90 -15.57 -5.26 18.35
N PRO A 91 -15.44 -6.59 18.41
CA PRO A 91 -15.59 -7.44 17.23
C PRO A 91 -17.07 -7.66 16.85
N THR A 92 -18.00 -7.23 17.72
CA THR A 92 -19.46 -7.42 17.64
C THR A 92 -20.12 -6.66 16.50
N PHE A 93 -19.59 -5.51 16.08
CA PHE A 93 -20.14 -4.75 14.95
C PHE A 93 -20.11 -5.58 13.66
N PRO A 94 -21.20 -5.70 12.88
CA PRO A 94 -21.20 -6.45 11.62
C PRO A 94 -20.20 -5.89 10.59
N SER A 95 -20.25 -4.58 10.37
CA SER A 95 -19.41 -3.83 9.42
C SER A 95 -18.69 -2.66 10.09
N TRP A 96 -17.65 -2.14 9.40
CA TRP A 96 -16.93 -0.94 9.86
C TRP A 96 -17.81 0.31 9.84
N ASN A 97 -18.82 0.33 8.98
CA ASN A 97 -19.77 1.44 8.91
C ASN A 97 -20.64 1.51 10.18
N ASP A 98 -20.89 0.36 10.83
CA ASP A 98 -21.68 0.26 12.06
C ASP A 98 -20.88 0.64 13.31
N VAL A 99 -19.55 0.79 13.19
CA VAL A 99 -18.71 1.28 14.28
C VAL A 99 -19.07 2.76 14.51
N PRO A 100 -19.37 3.18 15.76
CA PRO A 100 -19.68 4.56 16.08
C PRO A 100 -18.60 5.53 15.60
N ASP A 101 -19.00 6.65 15.03
CA ASP A 101 -18.05 7.67 14.55
C ASP A 101 -17.20 8.25 15.68
N ALA A 102 -17.72 8.29 16.91
CA ALA A 102 -16.95 8.64 18.10
C ALA A 102 -15.70 7.75 18.28
N LEU A 103 -15.80 6.43 18.05
CA LEU A 103 -14.65 5.53 18.13
C LEU A 103 -13.68 5.76 16.96
N LYS A 104 -14.21 6.00 15.75
CA LYS A 104 -13.37 6.34 14.59
C LYS A 104 -12.61 7.63 14.81
N ASP A 105 -13.25 8.63 15.41
CA ASP A 105 -12.62 9.90 15.75
C ASP A 105 -11.58 9.74 16.86
N GLN A 106 -11.80 8.86 17.85
CA GLN A 106 -10.77 8.54 18.83
C GLN A 106 -9.51 7.92 18.20
N VAL A 107 -9.67 7.03 17.21
CA VAL A 107 -8.52 6.51 16.43
C VAL A 107 -7.73 7.67 15.82
N TRP A 108 -8.44 8.63 15.21
CA TRP A 108 -7.82 9.81 14.60
C TRP A 108 -7.12 10.68 15.65
N GLN A 109 -7.78 11.01 16.75
CA GLN A 109 -7.23 11.85 17.82
C GLN A 109 -5.94 11.29 18.40
N ILE A 110 -5.88 9.99 18.67
CA ILE A 110 -4.66 9.36 19.22
C ILE A 110 -3.51 9.43 18.23
N VAL A 111 -3.79 9.26 16.94
CA VAL A 111 -2.76 9.41 15.90
C VAL A 111 -2.30 10.86 15.80
N SER A 112 -3.22 11.83 15.78
CA SER A 112 -2.90 13.26 15.71
C SER A 112 -2.14 13.78 16.93
N ASN A 113 -2.39 13.20 18.11
CA ASN A 113 -1.71 13.59 19.35
C ASN A 113 -0.28 13.03 19.45
N MET A 114 0.04 11.96 18.72
CA MET A 114 1.36 11.30 18.78
C MET A 114 2.22 11.64 17.56
N TYR A 115 1.61 12.01 16.44
CA TYR A 115 2.28 12.21 15.15
C TYR A 115 1.79 13.48 14.47
N THR A 116 2.71 14.19 13.79
CA THR A 116 2.35 15.33 12.93
C THR A 116 1.69 14.82 11.65
N VAL A 117 0.37 14.59 11.68
CA VAL A 117 -0.40 14.10 10.53
C VAL A 117 -1.34 15.19 10.03
N SER A 118 -1.19 15.59 8.77
CA SER A 118 -2.15 16.51 8.13
C SER A 118 -3.54 15.89 8.07
N ALA A 119 -4.57 16.72 8.30
CA ALA A 119 -5.98 16.31 8.25
C ALA A 119 -6.36 15.63 6.92
N SER A 120 -5.65 15.91 5.82
CA SER A 120 -5.85 15.24 4.52
C SER A 120 -5.62 13.72 4.59
N HIS A 121 -4.88 13.23 5.58
CA HIS A 121 -4.59 11.80 5.77
C HIS A 121 -5.52 11.11 6.77
N LYS A 122 -6.52 11.80 7.33
CA LYS A 122 -7.52 11.18 8.24
C LYS A 122 -8.17 9.97 7.60
N GLN A 123 -8.56 10.07 6.33
CA GLN A 123 -9.17 8.95 5.61
C GLN A 123 -8.22 7.77 5.43
N TRP A 124 -6.92 8.02 5.23
CA TRP A 124 -5.93 6.95 5.16
C TRP A 124 -5.83 6.21 6.51
N VAL A 125 -5.78 6.95 7.62
CA VAL A 125 -5.74 6.38 8.98
C VAL A 125 -6.97 5.52 9.25
N LEU A 126 -8.17 6.02 8.92
CA LEU A 126 -9.41 5.27 9.11
C LEU A 126 -9.50 4.03 8.21
N ARG A 127 -9.01 4.11 6.97
CA ARG A 127 -8.91 2.93 6.08
C ARG A 127 -7.95 1.88 6.64
N LYS A 128 -6.82 2.31 7.20
CA LYS A 128 -5.86 1.43 7.88
C LYS A 128 -6.51 0.76 9.10
N ALA A 129 -7.19 1.54 9.94
CA ALA A 129 -7.91 1.04 11.11
C ALA A 129 -9.00 0.01 10.73
N ASN A 130 -9.78 0.28 9.69
CA ASN A 130 -10.76 -0.67 9.14
C ASN A 130 -10.10 -1.98 8.71
N ALA A 131 -9.01 -1.92 7.92
CA ALA A 131 -8.29 -3.10 7.48
C ALA A 131 -7.74 -3.91 8.66
N THR A 132 -7.16 -3.24 9.65
CA THR A 132 -6.68 -3.83 10.90
C THR A 132 -7.81 -4.50 11.67
N TRP A 133 -8.96 -3.84 11.85
CA TRP A 133 -10.11 -4.38 12.56
C TRP A 133 -10.66 -5.64 11.87
N LYS A 134 -10.82 -5.61 10.55
CA LYS A 134 -11.23 -6.78 9.74
C LYS A 134 -10.25 -7.94 9.88
N ASN A 135 -8.95 -7.67 9.80
CA ASN A 135 -7.91 -8.68 9.96
C ASN A 135 -7.91 -9.29 11.36
N TRP A 136 -8.09 -8.46 12.39
CA TRP A 136 -8.20 -8.92 13.76
C TRP A 136 -9.45 -9.79 13.98
N LYS A 137 -10.63 -9.37 13.51
CA LYS A 137 -11.86 -10.21 13.53
C LYS A 137 -11.66 -11.54 12.80
N SER A 138 -10.95 -11.54 11.67
CA SER A 138 -10.60 -12.78 10.94
C SER A 138 -9.65 -13.68 11.76
N SER A 139 -8.68 -13.07 12.45
CA SER A 139 -7.76 -13.76 13.37
C SER A 139 -8.49 -14.38 14.55
N LEU A 140 -9.43 -13.66 15.18
CA LEU A 140 -10.26 -14.19 16.27
C LEU A 140 -11.05 -15.42 15.83
N ARG A 141 -11.62 -15.38 14.62
CA ARG A 141 -12.33 -16.54 14.08
C ARG A 141 -11.40 -17.73 13.89
N ARG A 142 -10.30 -17.54 13.17
CA ARG A 142 -9.38 -18.63 12.84
C ARG A 142 -8.70 -19.23 14.07
N ASN A 143 -8.25 -18.39 14.98
CA ASN A 143 -7.35 -18.79 16.05
C ASN A 143 -8.07 -19.14 17.35
N VAL A 144 -9.37 -18.83 17.46
CA VAL A 144 -10.17 -19.11 18.65
C VAL A 144 -11.47 -19.79 18.26
N TYR A 145 -12.38 -19.13 17.53
CA TYR A 145 -13.70 -19.68 17.21
C TYR A 145 -13.65 -21.03 16.47
N ASP A 146 -12.86 -21.13 15.40
CA ASP A 146 -12.79 -22.30 14.52
C ASP A 146 -12.03 -23.47 15.16
N LYS A 147 -11.39 -23.29 16.33
CA LYS A 147 -10.69 -24.36 17.05
C LYS A 147 -11.64 -25.30 17.81
N TYR A 148 -12.84 -24.83 18.11
CA TYR A 148 -13.80 -25.54 18.94
C TYR A 148 -15.03 -25.92 18.13
N LEU A 149 -15.60 -27.08 18.42
CA LEU A 149 -16.76 -27.60 17.68
C LEU A 149 -18.05 -27.00 18.22
N THR A 150 -18.16 -26.84 19.54
CA THR A 150 -19.39 -26.42 20.21
C THR A 150 -19.35 -24.96 20.63
N ASP A 151 -20.52 -24.30 20.67
CA ASP A 151 -20.62 -22.92 21.15
C ASP A 151 -20.30 -22.78 22.64
N ALA A 152 -20.55 -23.82 23.43
CA ALA A 152 -20.19 -23.86 24.84
C ALA A 152 -18.67 -23.76 25.04
N GLU A 153 -17.89 -24.56 24.30
CA GLU A 153 -16.42 -24.48 24.31
C GLU A 153 -15.94 -23.12 23.78
N ARG A 154 -16.56 -22.59 22.71
CA ARG A 154 -16.21 -21.27 22.17
C ARG A 154 -16.38 -20.18 23.21
N ARG A 155 -17.50 -20.15 23.94
CA ARG A 155 -17.78 -19.16 24.99
C ARG A 155 -16.84 -19.28 26.19
N ALA A 156 -16.39 -20.49 26.53
CA ALA A 156 -15.42 -20.72 27.60
C ALA A 156 -14.01 -20.20 27.25
N HIS A 157 -13.66 -20.14 25.96
CA HIS A 157 -12.33 -19.74 25.49
C HIS A 157 -12.29 -18.31 24.98
N VAL A 158 -12.33 -17.35 25.91
CA VAL A 158 -12.33 -15.93 25.57
C VAL A 158 -10.93 -15.44 25.17
N PRO A 159 -10.79 -14.78 24.01
CA PRO A 159 -9.51 -14.24 23.56
C PRO A 159 -8.97 -13.15 24.52
N PRO A 160 -7.64 -13.01 24.64
CA PRO A 160 -7.09 -11.87 25.36
C PRO A 160 -7.49 -10.55 24.68
N TYR A 161 -7.71 -9.52 25.49
CA TYR A 161 -8.13 -8.18 25.05
C TYR A 161 -9.55 -8.09 24.45
N VAL A 162 -10.38 -9.12 24.62
CA VAL A 162 -11.81 -9.09 24.28
C VAL A 162 -12.63 -9.25 25.57
N ARG A 163 -13.65 -8.42 25.77
CA ARG A 163 -14.57 -8.56 26.91
C ARG A 163 -15.41 -9.83 26.74
N GLN A 164 -15.74 -10.48 27.86
CA GLN A 164 -16.59 -11.68 27.86
C GLN A 164 -17.90 -11.46 27.09
N GLU A 165 -18.61 -10.36 27.39
CA GLU A 165 -19.88 -10.00 26.74
C GLU A 165 -19.74 -9.81 25.22
N ASP A 166 -18.67 -9.14 24.77
CA ASP A 166 -18.39 -8.92 23.35
C ASP A 166 -18.07 -10.23 22.64
N TRP A 167 -17.39 -11.15 23.34
CA TRP A 167 -17.06 -12.45 22.81
C TRP A 167 -18.30 -13.34 22.63
N GLU A 168 -19.21 -13.34 23.61
CA GLU A 168 -20.45 -14.10 23.53
C GLU A 168 -21.31 -13.64 22.33
N ILE A 169 -21.50 -12.32 22.19
CA ILE A 169 -22.21 -11.73 21.04
C ILE A 169 -21.50 -12.09 19.72
N PHE A 170 -20.17 -12.10 19.72
CA PHE A 170 -19.39 -12.48 18.54
C PHE A 170 -19.56 -13.96 18.16
N VAL A 171 -19.61 -14.86 19.14
CA VAL A 171 -19.91 -16.28 18.92
C VAL A 171 -21.29 -16.42 18.31
N ASP A 172 -22.31 -15.77 18.88
CA ASP A 172 -23.69 -15.78 18.36
C ASP A 172 -23.75 -15.29 16.92
N MET A 173 -23.13 -14.15 16.61
CA MET A 173 -23.05 -13.62 15.25
C MET A 173 -22.41 -14.62 14.28
N CYS A 174 -21.34 -15.31 14.69
CA CYS A 174 -20.65 -16.28 13.84
C CYS A 174 -21.41 -17.60 13.66
N SER A 175 -22.24 -17.97 14.64
CA SER A 175 -23.09 -19.17 14.61
C SER A 175 -24.30 -19.02 13.71
N THR A 176 -24.65 -17.81 13.27
CA THR A 176 -25.79 -17.59 12.36
C THR A 176 -25.62 -18.34 11.02
N PRO A 177 -26.70 -18.98 10.49
CA PRO A 177 -26.63 -19.73 9.24
C PRO A 177 -26.15 -18.88 8.04
N GLU A 178 -26.56 -17.61 7.99
CA GLU A 178 -26.16 -16.69 6.93
C GLU A 178 -24.64 -16.46 6.92
N VAL A 179 -24.04 -16.21 8.09
CA VAL A 179 -22.59 -16.02 8.22
C VAL A 179 -21.86 -17.31 7.88
N GLN A 180 -22.36 -18.47 8.32
CA GLN A 180 -21.76 -19.76 7.99
C GLN A 180 -21.81 -20.05 6.48
N ALA A 181 -22.94 -19.81 5.82
CA ALA A 181 -23.10 -20.00 4.38
C ALA A 181 -22.18 -19.07 3.58
N SER A 182 -22.13 -17.78 3.95
CA SER A 182 -21.21 -16.81 3.35
C SER A 182 -19.74 -17.25 3.46
N ARG A 183 -19.37 -17.79 4.62
CA ARG A 183 -18.02 -18.31 4.86
C ARG A 183 -17.72 -19.54 4.01
N GLU A 184 -18.66 -20.47 3.89
CA GLU A 184 -18.45 -21.67 3.08
C GLU A 184 -18.28 -21.30 1.60
N MET A 185 -19.12 -20.42 1.07
CA MET A 185 -18.93 -19.88 -0.28
C MET A 185 -17.53 -19.25 -0.46
N GLY A 186 -17.06 -18.49 0.52
CA GLY A 186 -15.72 -17.91 0.52
C GLY A 186 -14.60 -18.95 0.56
N ARG A 187 -14.76 -20.05 1.31
CA ARG A 187 -13.80 -21.17 1.33
C ARG A 187 -13.78 -21.90 0.00
N THR A 188 -14.94 -22.21 -0.57
CA THR A 188 -15.07 -22.87 -1.88
C THR A 188 -14.44 -22.01 -2.98
N ALA A 189 -14.74 -20.71 -3.01
CA ALA A 189 -14.14 -19.78 -3.97
C ALA A 189 -12.61 -19.72 -3.83
N LYS A 190 -12.11 -19.67 -2.59
CA LYS A 190 -10.67 -19.69 -2.33
C LYS A 190 -10.00 -21.01 -2.73
N SER A 191 -10.64 -22.16 -2.51
CA SER A 191 -10.11 -23.46 -2.93
C SER A 191 -10.13 -23.63 -4.45
N ALA A 192 -11.04 -22.93 -5.15
CA ALA A 192 -11.11 -22.93 -6.60
C ALA A 192 -10.10 -21.97 -7.28
N LEU A 193 -9.35 -21.16 -6.50
CA LEU A 193 -8.36 -20.23 -7.03
C LEU A 193 -7.18 -20.99 -7.66
N ARG A 194 -7.08 -20.92 -9.00
CA ARG A 194 -6.13 -21.71 -9.80
C ARG A 194 -4.71 -21.14 -9.81
N SER A 195 -4.57 -19.83 -9.66
CA SER A 195 -3.29 -19.14 -9.80
C SER A 195 -3.09 -18.09 -8.70
N PRO A 196 -2.70 -18.49 -7.48
CA PRO A 196 -2.41 -17.53 -6.43
C PRO A 196 -1.12 -16.76 -6.72
N HIS A 197 -1.12 -15.45 -6.52
CA HIS A 197 0.10 -14.65 -6.60
C HIS A 197 1.14 -15.10 -5.56
N THR A 198 2.41 -14.93 -5.92
CA THR A 198 3.60 -15.35 -5.13
C THR A 198 4.47 -14.18 -4.67
N SER A 199 4.04 -12.93 -4.93
CA SER A 199 4.77 -11.72 -4.53
C SER A 199 4.76 -11.44 -3.02
N GLY A 200 4.08 -12.28 -2.23
CA GLY A 200 4.01 -12.17 -0.78
C GLY A 200 3.34 -10.88 -0.33
N ARG A 201 3.84 -10.26 0.74
CA ARG A 201 3.27 -9.03 1.31
C ARG A 201 3.31 -7.82 0.37
N LYS A 202 4.09 -7.88 -0.71
CA LYS A 202 4.23 -6.79 -1.69
C LYS A 202 2.99 -6.64 -2.57
N GLY A 203 2.27 -7.74 -2.84
CA GLY A 203 1.13 -7.75 -3.76
C GLY A 203 1.51 -7.41 -5.20
N GLN A 204 0.51 -7.21 -6.07
CA GLN A 204 0.73 -6.81 -7.47
C GLN A 204 1.12 -5.34 -7.60
N ALA A 205 0.47 -4.44 -6.87
CA ALA A 205 0.75 -3.00 -6.92
C ALA A 205 2.19 -2.65 -6.50
N GLY A 206 2.72 -3.30 -5.47
CA GLY A 206 4.11 -3.08 -5.05
C GLY A 206 5.12 -3.64 -6.05
N VAL A 207 4.78 -4.72 -6.77
CA VAL A 207 5.62 -5.23 -7.87
C VAL A 207 5.56 -4.27 -9.06
N ALA A 208 4.38 -3.77 -9.41
CA ALA A 208 4.21 -2.77 -10.48
C ALA A 208 5.09 -1.53 -10.23
N GLU A 209 5.07 -1.01 -9.01
CA GLU A 209 5.86 0.16 -8.63
C GLU A 209 7.37 -0.10 -8.71
N GLU A 210 7.85 -1.23 -8.15
CA GLU A 210 9.26 -1.60 -8.24
C GLU A 210 9.70 -1.77 -9.70
N SER A 211 8.85 -2.37 -10.54
CA SER A 211 9.11 -2.54 -11.97
C SER A 211 9.19 -1.21 -12.70
N ARG A 212 8.35 -0.22 -12.35
CA ARG A 212 8.43 1.14 -12.91
C ARG A 212 9.71 1.86 -12.50
N GLN A 213 10.09 1.76 -11.23
CA GLN A 213 11.32 2.37 -10.73
C GLN A 213 12.57 1.77 -11.40
N GLN A 214 12.52 0.49 -11.78
CA GLN A 214 13.60 -0.20 -12.47
C GLN A 214 13.63 0.08 -13.99
N ASN A 215 12.50 0.47 -14.58
CA ASN A 215 12.35 0.71 -16.02
C ASN A 215 11.69 2.09 -16.25
N LEU A 216 12.44 3.16 -15.98
CA LEU A 216 11.95 4.54 -16.04
C LEU A 216 11.46 4.98 -17.44
N ASP A 217 11.95 4.31 -18.49
CA ASP A 217 11.74 4.66 -19.89
C ASP A 217 10.76 3.72 -20.63
N GLU A 218 10.28 2.65 -19.97
CA GLU A 218 9.46 1.62 -20.62
C GLU A 218 8.15 1.40 -19.85
N GLU A 219 7.07 1.26 -20.60
CA GLU A 219 5.77 1.01 -20.02
C GLU A 219 5.69 -0.42 -19.49
N VAL A 220 5.40 -0.55 -18.19
CA VAL A 220 5.24 -1.85 -17.54
C VAL A 220 3.82 -2.36 -17.79
N SER A 221 3.68 -3.36 -18.66
CA SER A 221 2.38 -3.94 -18.99
C SER A 221 1.74 -4.71 -17.83
N CYS A 222 0.41 -4.81 -17.86
CA CYS A 222 -0.37 -5.61 -16.91
C CYS A 222 0.03 -7.08 -16.93
N THR A 223 0.19 -7.63 -18.13
CA THR A 223 0.67 -8.99 -18.35
C THR A 223 2.05 -9.21 -17.72
N TYR A 224 2.98 -8.25 -17.86
CA TYR A 224 4.29 -8.36 -17.21
C TYR A 224 4.18 -8.40 -15.69
N ILE A 225 3.37 -7.53 -15.08
CA ILE A 225 3.14 -7.52 -13.63
C ILE A 225 2.51 -8.83 -13.17
N TRP A 226 1.56 -9.37 -13.93
CA TRP A 226 0.93 -10.65 -13.63
C TRP A 226 1.97 -11.78 -13.68
N ILE A 227 2.79 -11.88 -14.73
CA ILE A 227 3.88 -12.88 -14.82
C ILE A 227 4.85 -12.73 -13.64
N ALA A 228 5.29 -11.51 -13.34
CA ALA A 228 6.23 -11.24 -12.26
C ALA A 228 5.66 -11.60 -10.88
N THR A 229 4.36 -11.45 -10.68
CA THR A 229 3.69 -11.76 -9.41
C THR A 229 3.35 -13.23 -9.28
N HIS A 230 3.18 -13.97 -10.37
CA HIS A 230 2.88 -15.41 -10.37
C HIS A 230 4.13 -16.29 -10.55
N THR A 231 5.30 -15.69 -10.78
CA THR A 231 6.58 -16.41 -10.82
C THR A 231 7.28 -16.44 -9.45
N ARG A 232 7.36 -17.62 -8.83
CA ARG A 232 8.08 -17.79 -7.54
C ARG A 232 9.59 -17.64 -7.73
N LYS A 233 10.29 -17.07 -6.73
CA LYS A 233 11.76 -17.10 -6.67
C LYS A 233 12.26 -18.55 -6.70
N GLY A 234 12.92 -18.95 -7.78
CA GLY A 234 13.39 -20.33 -8.01
C GLY A 234 12.60 -21.13 -9.06
N GLY A 235 11.61 -20.53 -9.73
CA GLY A 235 11.00 -21.06 -10.97
C GLY A 235 10.01 -22.21 -10.84
N LEU A 236 9.81 -22.77 -9.65
CA LEU A 236 9.21 -24.11 -9.50
C LEU A 236 7.68 -24.16 -9.26
N VAL A 237 6.93 -23.07 -9.48
CA VAL A 237 5.46 -23.15 -9.45
C VAL A 237 4.95 -22.62 -10.76
N SER A 238 4.79 -23.52 -11.74
CA SER A 238 4.08 -23.20 -12.96
C SER A 238 2.63 -23.66 -12.84
N SER A 239 1.70 -22.72 -13.01
CA SER A 239 0.31 -23.04 -13.29
C SER A 239 0.15 -23.17 -14.80
N GLN A 240 -0.82 -23.99 -15.25
CA GLN A 240 -1.13 -24.10 -16.69
C GLN A 240 -1.42 -22.73 -17.30
N GLN A 241 -2.01 -21.83 -16.51
CA GLN A 241 -2.28 -20.45 -16.89
C GLN A 241 -1.00 -19.62 -17.03
N LEU A 242 -0.04 -19.75 -16.09
CA LEU A 242 1.24 -19.06 -16.19
C LEU A 242 2.03 -19.52 -17.43
N ASP A 243 2.02 -20.82 -17.73
CA ASP A 243 2.63 -21.35 -18.95
C ASP A 243 1.98 -20.80 -20.22
N ALA A 244 0.63 -20.77 -20.26
CA ALA A 244 -0.10 -20.22 -21.40
C ALA A 244 0.21 -18.73 -21.61
N ILE A 245 0.19 -17.94 -20.55
CA ILE A 245 0.49 -16.50 -20.59
C ILE A 245 1.93 -16.27 -21.03
N ASN A 246 2.90 -16.99 -20.45
CA ASN A 246 4.30 -16.87 -20.84
C ASN A 246 4.53 -17.23 -22.32
N ARG A 247 3.88 -18.29 -22.84
CA ARG A 247 4.00 -18.68 -24.25
C ARG A 247 3.51 -17.56 -25.18
N ILE A 248 2.34 -16.99 -24.90
CA ILE A 248 1.78 -15.91 -25.72
C ILE A 248 2.63 -14.64 -25.62
N TYR A 249 3.04 -14.27 -24.40
CA TYR A 249 3.85 -13.09 -24.13
C TYR A 249 5.22 -13.14 -24.81
N VAL A 250 5.88 -14.32 -24.82
CA VAL A 250 7.17 -14.52 -25.49
C VAL A 250 7.02 -14.55 -27.01
N ALA A 251 5.91 -15.09 -27.52
CA ALA A 251 5.64 -15.15 -28.97
C ALA A 251 5.32 -13.78 -29.56
N ASP A 252 4.52 -12.96 -28.87
CA ASP A 252 4.20 -11.60 -29.30
C ASP A 252 3.95 -10.67 -28.09
N ASN A 253 5.01 -9.95 -27.69
CA ASN A 253 4.95 -8.99 -26.60
C ASN A 253 4.07 -7.75 -26.94
N PHE A 254 3.77 -7.48 -28.22
CA PHE A 254 2.87 -6.38 -28.57
C PHE A 254 1.43 -6.65 -28.11
N VAL A 255 1.04 -7.92 -27.96
CA VAL A 255 -0.27 -8.30 -27.41
C VAL A 255 -0.44 -7.85 -25.97
N ALA A 256 0.65 -7.74 -25.20
CA ALA A 256 0.62 -7.23 -23.84
C ALA A 256 0.48 -5.70 -23.74
N GLN A 257 0.66 -4.98 -24.86
CA GLN A 257 0.47 -3.53 -24.96
C GLN A 257 -0.95 -3.16 -25.43
N ARG A 258 -1.82 -4.15 -25.66
CA ARG A 258 -3.23 -3.92 -26.01
C ARG A 258 -3.99 -3.37 -24.81
N GLU A 259 -5.19 -2.85 -25.06
CA GLU A 259 -6.13 -2.49 -24.00
C GLU A 259 -6.26 -3.63 -22.99
N LEU A 260 -6.41 -3.30 -21.71
CA LEU A 260 -6.44 -4.28 -20.61
C LEU A 260 -7.41 -5.44 -20.84
N LYS A 261 -8.55 -5.20 -21.49
CA LYS A 261 -9.57 -6.22 -21.79
C LYS A 261 -9.16 -7.22 -22.88
N ASN A 262 -8.14 -6.87 -23.65
CA ASN A 262 -7.60 -7.62 -24.79
C ASN A 262 -6.14 -8.03 -24.54
N ASP A 263 -5.64 -7.86 -23.31
CA ASP A 263 -4.30 -8.27 -22.92
C ASP A 263 -4.22 -9.80 -22.77
N VAL A 264 -3.00 -10.32 -22.62
CA VAL A 264 -2.76 -11.77 -22.57
C VAL A 264 -3.44 -12.42 -21.37
N VAL A 265 -3.52 -11.71 -20.24
CA VAL A 265 -4.19 -12.21 -19.03
C VAL A 265 -5.69 -12.32 -19.27
N ALA A 266 -6.30 -11.32 -19.90
CA ALA A 266 -7.71 -11.33 -20.28
C ALA A 266 -8.05 -12.43 -21.29
N MET A 267 -7.15 -12.75 -22.22
CA MET A 267 -7.35 -13.87 -23.15
C MET A 267 -7.34 -15.24 -22.44
N VAL A 268 -6.53 -15.40 -21.38
CA VAL A 268 -6.39 -16.69 -20.67
C VAL A 268 -7.46 -16.87 -19.60
N PHE A 269 -7.80 -15.82 -18.87
CA PHE A 269 -8.75 -15.87 -17.75
C PHE A 269 -10.15 -15.38 -18.09
N GLY A 270 -10.33 -14.69 -19.22
CA GLY A 270 -11.57 -14.04 -19.59
C GLY A 270 -11.86 -12.79 -18.74
N CYS A 271 -13.06 -12.25 -18.95
CA CYS A 271 -13.60 -11.18 -18.15
C CYS A 271 -14.82 -11.66 -17.34
N ASP A 272 -15.06 -11.05 -16.17
CA ASP A 272 -16.29 -11.25 -15.41
C ASP A 272 -17.51 -10.61 -16.13
N SER A 273 -18.71 -10.80 -15.55
CA SER A 273 -19.95 -10.22 -16.09
C SER A 273 -19.97 -8.68 -16.11
N GLN A 274 -19.08 -8.03 -15.35
CA GLN A 274 -18.88 -6.58 -15.32
C GLN A 274 -17.73 -6.14 -16.24
N GLY A 275 -17.10 -7.07 -16.96
CA GLY A 275 -16.00 -6.85 -17.89
C GLY A 275 -14.66 -6.58 -17.20
N HIS A 276 -14.45 -7.02 -15.97
CA HIS A 276 -13.16 -7.01 -15.29
C HIS A 276 -12.32 -8.21 -15.71
N VAL A 277 -11.02 -8.00 -15.94
CA VAL A 277 -10.10 -9.11 -16.20
C VAL A 277 -10.01 -9.98 -14.96
N CYS A 278 -10.39 -11.24 -15.12
CA CYS A 278 -10.29 -12.24 -14.08
C CYS A 278 -8.82 -12.37 -13.63
N ASP A 279 -8.58 -12.50 -12.32
CA ASP A 279 -7.25 -12.73 -11.70
C ASP A 279 -6.28 -11.53 -11.61
N MET A 280 -6.68 -10.34 -12.05
CA MET A 280 -5.90 -9.10 -11.85
C MET A 280 -6.16 -8.41 -10.50
N GLY A 281 -7.23 -8.78 -9.78
CA GLY A 281 -7.51 -8.26 -8.43
C GLY A 281 -7.83 -6.76 -8.35
N VAL A 282 -8.09 -6.08 -9.47
CA VAL A 282 -8.35 -4.63 -9.56
C VAL A 282 -9.67 -4.36 -10.28
N PRO A 283 -10.58 -3.57 -9.69
CA PRO A 283 -11.75 -3.05 -10.41
C PRO A 283 -11.36 -1.98 -11.44
N LYS A 284 -12.18 -1.79 -12.48
CA LYS A 284 -11.96 -0.80 -13.58
C LYS A 284 -11.69 0.64 -13.11
N ILE A 285 -12.15 1.00 -11.91
CA ILE A 285 -11.99 2.34 -11.34
C ILE A 285 -10.58 2.51 -10.69
N ALA A 286 -9.93 1.41 -10.30
CA ALA A 286 -8.57 1.41 -9.75
C ALA A 286 -7.49 1.07 -10.80
N THR A 287 -7.87 1.05 -12.09
CA THR A 287 -6.96 0.82 -13.22
C THR A 287 -5.85 1.87 -13.31
N HIS A 288 -5.91 2.99 -12.59
CA HIS A 288 -4.80 3.94 -12.46
C HIS A 288 -3.48 3.29 -11.99
N HIS A 289 -3.53 2.19 -11.23
CA HIS A 289 -2.33 1.45 -10.83
C HIS A 289 -1.72 0.59 -11.93
N PHE A 290 -2.40 0.45 -13.07
CA PHE A 290 -2.07 -0.42 -14.21
C PHE A 290 -2.16 0.30 -15.55
N ALA A 291 -2.67 1.53 -15.54
CA ALA A 291 -2.64 2.42 -16.67
C ALA A 291 -1.17 2.55 -17.12
N PRO A 292 -0.95 2.64 -18.45
CA PRO A 292 0.28 3.22 -18.97
C PRO A 292 0.66 4.39 -18.10
N ASN A 293 1.95 4.53 -17.81
CA ASN A 293 2.44 5.81 -17.34
C ASN A 293 2.24 6.78 -18.52
N ARG A 294 1.01 7.27 -18.73
CA ARG A 294 0.82 8.56 -19.34
C ARG A 294 1.37 9.47 -18.26
N ARG A 295 2.71 9.65 -18.25
CA ARG A 295 3.27 10.92 -17.83
C ARG A 295 2.31 11.93 -18.45
N ALA A 296 1.77 12.83 -17.65
CA ALA A 296 1.02 13.96 -18.17
C ALA A 296 1.74 14.38 -19.45
N LEU A 297 0.99 14.41 -20.56
CA LEU A 297 1.53 14.74 -21.86
C LEU A 297 2.44 15.98 -21.69
N PRO A 298 3.45 16.17 -22.56
CA PRO A 298 4.26 17.38 -22.57
C PRO A 298 3.46 18.69 -22.46
N GLU A 299 2.15 18.66 -22.73
CA GLU A 299 1.16 19.72 -22.55
C GLU A 299 1.03 20.30 -21.13
N GLU A 300 1.02 19.51 -20.04
CA GLU A 300 0.94 20.09 -18.68
C GLU A 300 2.25 20.76 -18.25
N GLU A 301 3.38 20.15 -18.64
CA GLU A 301 4.72 20.69 -18.39
C GLU A 301 4.96 21.94 -19.26
N GLN A 302 4.47 21.97 -20.51
CA GLN A 302 4.47 23.15 -21.39
C GLN A 302 3.49 24.23 -20.91
N ALA A 303 2.32 23.87 -20.36
CA ALA A 303 1.39 24.84 -19.78
C ALA A 303 1.98 25.51 -18.53
N SER A 304 2.65 24.74 -17.67
CA SER A 304 3.38 25.28 -16.52
C SER A 304 4.59 26.14 -16.94
N ASP A 305 5.35 25.71 -17.97
CA ASP A 305 6.50 26.47 -18.48
C ASP A 305 6.07 27.78 -19.18
N THR A 306 4.96 27.76 -19.91
CA THR A 306 4.41 28.96 -20.55
C THR A 306 3.88 29.95 -19.51
N ASP A 307 3.22 29.48 -18.45
CA ASP A 307 2.74 30.35 -17.37
C ASP A 307 3.91 30.97 -16.59
N PHE A 308 4.97 30.19 -16.33
CA PHE A 308 6.20 30.69 -15.73
C PHE A 308 6.92 31.72 -16.63
N GLN A 309 7.00 31.48 -17.95
CA GLN A 309 7.57 32.43 -18.91
C GLN A 309 6.76 33.74 -18.99
N ASN A 310 5.44 33.65 -18.91
CA ASN A 310 4.57 34.82 -18.86
C ASN A 310 4.83 35.66 -17.59
N GLN A 311 4.93 35.02 -16.42
CA GLN A 311 5.27 35.71 -15.17
C GLN A 311 6.65 36.37 -15.22
N VAL A 312 7.67 35.67 -15.75
CA VAL A 312 9.03 36.23 -15.92
C VAL A 312 9.03 37.44 -16.86
N THR A 313 8.25 37.39 -17.94
CA THR A 313 8.13 38.49 -18.90
C THR A 313 7.46 39.71 -18.27
N GLN A 314 6.40 39.49 -17.48
CA GLN A 314 5.68 40.54 -16.77
C GLN A 314 6.58 41.23 -15.73
N LEU A 315 7.34 40.45 -14.94
CA LEU A 315 8.29 40.99 -13.97
C LEU A 315 9.41 41.80 -14.62
N ARG A 316 9.94 41.34 -15.77
CA ARG A 316 10.94 42.11 -16.54
C ARG A 316 10.40 43.44 -17.03
N ALA A 317 9.15 43.47 -17.51
CA ALA A 317 8.50 44.72 -17.93
C ALA A 317 8.36 45.70 -16.76
N THR A 318 7.93 45.22 -15.58
CA THR A 318 7.82 46.05 -14.37
C THR A 318 9.17 46.60 -13.93
N ILE A 319 10.22 45.77 -13.92
CA ILE A 319 11.58 46.22 -13.55
C ILE A 319 12.09 47.31 -14.51
N ASN A 320 11.85 47.16 -15.81
CA ASN A 320 12.26 48.15 -16.80
C ASN A 320 11.46 49.45 -16.67
N GLY A 321 10.17 49.38 -16.37
CA GLY A 321 9.33 50.54 -16.06
C GLY A 321 9.85 51.32 -14.86
N LEU A 322 10.08 50.63 -13.74
CA LEU A 322 10.63 51.22 -12.52
C LEU A 322 12.02 51.84 -12.76
N ARG A 323 12.88 51.19 -13.55
CA ARG A 323 14.19 51.76 -13.92
C ARG A 323 14.06 53.07 -14.68
N ARG A 324 13.08 53.20 -15.57
CA ARG A 324 12.84 54.42 -16.34
C ARG A 324 12.32 55.55 -15.46
N GLU A 325 11.36 55.26 -14.58
CA GLU A 325 10.85 56.24 -13.60
C GLU A 325 11.96 56.74 -12.67
N LEU A 326 12.85 55.85 -12.24
CA LEU A 326 13.99 56.21 -11.40
C LEU A 326 14.98 57.12 -12.14
N GLU A 327 15.15 56.92 -13.45
CA GLU A 327 15.99 57.78 -14.29
C GLU A 327 15.35 59.16 -14.54
N GLU A 328 14.04 59.22 -14.75
CA GLU A 328 13.26 60.47 -14.86
C GLU A 328 13.30 61.27 -13.55
N LEU A 329 13.19 60.59 -12.40
CA LEU A 329 13.34 61.22 -11.08
C LEU A 329 14.75 61.74 -10.83
N LYS A 330 15.79 61.03 -11.28
CA LYS A 330 17.18 61.52 -11.21
C LYS A 330 17.40 62.76 -12.08
N GLN A 331 16.86 62.77 -13.29
CA GLN A 331 16.99 63.91 -14.20
C GLN A 331 16.27 65.16 -13.68
N SER A 332 15.08 64.99 -13.10
CA SER A 332 14.34 66.10 -12.47
C SER A 332 15.04 66.67 -11.22
N LEU A 333 15.67 65.82 -10.39
CA LEU A 333 16.52 66.27 -9.28
C LEU A 333 17.78 67.01 -9.74
N SER A 334 18.35 66.64 -10.89
CA SER A 334 19.51 67.33 -11.49
C SER A 334 19.17 68.71 -12.07
N GLN A 335 17.91 68.97 -12.44
CA GLN A 335 17.49 70.27 -13.01
C GLN A 335 16.89 71.22 -11.97
N GLY A 336 16.55 70.75 -10.77
CA GLY A 336 16.01 71.58 -9.67
C GLY A 336 17.06 72.17 -8.71
N GLY A 337 18.35 71.92 -8.94
CA GLY A 337 19.46 72.40 -8.12
C GLY A 337 20.29 73.48 -8.82
N THR A 338 19.69 74.66 -9.05
CA THR A 338 20.40 75.90 -9.43
C THR A 338 19.81 77.07 -8.68
#